data_AF-A0A7Y0EQX1-F1
#
_entry.id   AF-A0A7Y0EQX1-F1
#
_cell.length_a   1.000
_cell.length_b   1.000
_cell.length_c   1.000
_cell.angle_alpha   90.00
_cell.angle_beta   90.00
_cell.angle_gamma   90.00
#
_symmetry.space_group_name_H-M   'P 1'
#
loop_
_entity.id
_entity.type
_entity.pdbx_description
1 polymer ?
#
loop_
_entity_poly.entity_id
_entity_poly.type
_entity_poly.pdbx_seq_one_letter_code
_entity_poly.pdbx_strand_id
1 'polypeptide(L)'
;MTLVITAFAAVAATVAWYATAPRNQYRLSVLALMYWGAVLMWTVDGIVEVIGGGAFIDVSDPAVVFDDAMLGMVVVLTGLIVWVVTLLIKDPKHVFKHLFAA
;
A
#
# COMPACT_ATOMS: atom_id res chain seq x y z
N MET A 1 -4.66 5.00 -13.07
CA MET A 1 -4.19 5.85 -11.93
C MET A 1 -3.79 5.08 -10.66
N THR A 2 -4.33 3.88 -10.46
CA THR A 2 -4.02 2.95 -9.36
C THR A 2 -2.52 2.75 -9.08
N LEU A 3 -1.73 2.53 -10.13
CA LEU A 3 -0.29 2.30 -10.05
C LEU A 3 0.45 3.47 -9.38
N VAL A 4 0.11 4.71 -9.75
CA VAL A 4 0.78 5.90 -9.22
C VAL A 4 0.48 6.06 -7.73
N ILE A 5 -0.79 5.95 -7.34
CA ILE A 5 -1.23 6.09 -5.94
C ILE A 5 -0.55 5.04 -5.05
N THR A 6 -0.52 3.78 -5.50
CA THR A 6 0.06 2.69 -4.72
C THR A 6 1.57 2.68 -4.73
N ALA A 7 2.22 3.20 -5.78
CA ALA A 7 3.66 3.46 -5.78
C ALA A 7 4.05 4.54 -4.75
N PHE A 8 3.30 5.65 -4.68
CA PHE A 8 3.51 6.65 -3.63
C PHE A 8 3.35 6.04 -2.23
N ALA A 9 2.31 5.22 -2.01
CA ALA A 9 2.11 4.53 -0.75
C ALA A 9 3.24 3.55 -0.42
N ALA A 10 3.75 2.80 -1.41
CA ALA A 10 4.88 1.88 -1.25
C ALA A 10 6.17 2.61 -0.86
N VAL A 11 6.47 3.72 -1.54
CA VAL A 11 7.62 4.57 -1.23
C VAL A 11 7.50 5.16 0.17
N ALA A 12 6.35 5.75 0.51
CA ALA A 12 6.12 6.31 1.85
C ALA A 12 6.27 5.26 2.96
N ALA A 13 5.70 4.06 2.77
CA ALA A 13 5.84 2.94 3.71
C ALA A 13 7.30 2.47 3.83
N THR A 14 8.06 2.47 2.73
CA THR A 14 9.48 2.09 2.72
C THR A 14 10.35 3.13 3.44
N VAL A 15 10.09 4.43 3.21
CA VAL A 15 10.77 5.53 3.89
C VAL A 15 10.48 5.50 5.39
N ALA A 16 9.21 5.33 5.77
CA ALA A 16 8.81 5.21 7.17
C ALA A 16 9.47 3.98 7.83
N TRP A 17 9.54 2.85 7.12
CA TRP A 17 10.25 1.66 7.59
C TRP A 17 11.74 1.94 7.81
N TYR A 18 12.42 2.58 6.85
CA TYR A 18 13.84 2.91 6.94
C TYR A 18 14.13 3.86 8.11
N ALA A 19 13.30 4.88 8.32
CA ALA A 19 13.42 5.82 9.44
C ALA A 19 13.23 5.16 10.82
N THR A 20 12.57 4.00 10.88
CA THR A 20 12.27 3.29 12.13
C THR A 20 13.15 2.04 12.35
N ALA A 21 14.08 1.76 11.43
CA ALA A 21 15.12 0.75 11.61
C ALA A 21 16.17 1.25 12.62
N PRO A 22 16.68 0.41 13.55
CA PRO A 22 16.63 -1.06 13.60
C PRO A 22 15.49 -1.63 14.45
N ARG A 23 14.68 -0.80 15.10
CA ARG A 23 13.73 -1.27 16.12
C ARG A 23 12.50 -1.99 15.55
N ASN A 24 12.18 -1.85 14.25
CA ASN A 24 11.08 -2.51 13.50
C ASN A 24 9.78 -2.74 14.30
N GLN A 25 9.48 -1.86 15.26
CA GLN A 25 8.39 -2.04 16.22
C GLN A 25 7.03 -1.97 15.54
N TYR A 26 6.95 -1.25 14.41
CA TYR A 26 5.71 -1.00 13.71
C TYR A 26 5.48 -1.94 12.52
N ARG A 27 6.31 -2.97 12.30
CA ARG A 27 6.17 -3.92 11.19
C ARG A 27 5.88 -3.26 9.83
N LEU A 28 6.47 -2.10 9.58
CA LEU A 28 6.28 -1.32 8.36
C LEU A 28 6.78 -2.07 7.12
N SER A 29 7.66 -3.05 7.30
CA SER A 29 8.10 -3.96 6.23
C SER A 29 6.95 -4.74 5.60
N VAL A 30 5.94 -5.14 6.39
CA VAL A 30 4.76 -5.86 5.86
C VAL A 30 3.91 -4.92 5.01
N LEU A 31 3.70 -3.69 5.47
CA LEU A 31 2.96 -2.67 4.74
C LEU A 31 3.66 -2.29 3.42
N ALA A 32 4.98 -2.11 3.45
CA ALA A 32 5.78 -1.86 2.26
C ALA A 32 5.67 -3.00 1.24
N LEU A 33 5.79 -4.27 1.69
CA LEU A 33 5.66 -5.43 0.80
C LEU A 33 4.26 -5.55 0.17
N MET A 34 3.20 -5.24 0.92
CA MET A 34 1.83 -5.25 0.37
C MET A 34 1.68 -4.22 -0.76
N TYR A 35 2.14 -2.99 -0.56
CA TYR A 35 2.04 -1.96 -1.60
C TYR A 35 2.98 -2.21 -2.78
N TRP A 36 4.20 -2.70 -2.56
CA TRP A 36 5.08 -3.11 -3.66
C TRP A 36 4.50 -4.27 -4.47
N GLY A 37 3.80 -5.21 -3.83
CA GLY A 37 3.07 -6.28 -4.53
C GLY A 37 1.96 -5.73 -5.44
N ALA A 38 1.19 -4.75 -4.95
CA ALA A 38 0.15 -4.09 -5.73
C ALA A 38 0.74 -3.29 -6.92
N VAL A 39 1.86 -2.58 -6.69
CA VAL A 39 2.59 -1.88 -7.76
C VAL A 39 3.04 -2.86 -8.84
N LEU A 40 3.58 -4.02 -8.45
CA LEU A 40 4.04 -5.04 -9.41
C LEU A 40 2.87 -5.60 -10.22
N MET A 41 1.73 -5.90 -9.59
CA MET A 41 0.53 -6.35 -10.29
C MET A 41 0.10 -5.35 -11.37
N TRP A 42 -0.13 -4.09 -11.00
CA TRP A 42 -0.57 -3.09 -11.99
C TRP A 42 0.50 -2.72 -13.01
N THR A 43 1.78 -2.91 -12.69
CA THR A 43 2.86 -2.76 -13.68
C THR A 43 2.74 -3.84 -14.75
N VAL A 44 2.45 -5.08 -14.36
CA VAL A 44 2.23 -6.18 -15.32
C VAL A 44 0.98 -5.91 -16.16
N ASP A 45 -0.11 -5.44 -15.55
CA ASP A 45 -1.34 -5.07 -16.28
C ASP A 45 -1.04 -4.00 -17.34
N GLY A 46 -0.30 -2.95 -16.98
CA GLY A 46 0.11 -1.90 -17.92
C GLY A 46 1.02 -2.41 -19.05
N ILE A 47 1.92 -3.37 -18.78
CA ILE A 47 2.75 -3.98 -19.83
C ILE A 47 1.88 -4.77 -20.81
N VAL A 48 0.91 -5.54 -20.31
CA VAL A 48 -0.01 -6.31 -21.16
C VAL A 48 -0.84 -5.39 -22.05
N GLU A 49 -1.34 -4.28 -21.50
CA GLU A 49 -2.10 -3.27 -22.25
C GLU A 49 -1.27 -2.64 -23.37
N VAL A 50 0.00 -2.30 -23.10
CA VAL A 50 0.93 -1.77 -24.12
C VAL A 50 1.19 -2.79 -25.23
N ILE A 51 1.39 -4.07 -24.89
CA ILE A 51 1.56 -5.14 -25.88
C ILE A 51 0.29 -5.30 -26.73
N GLY A 52 -0.89 -5.06 -26.15
CA GLY A 52 -2.18 -5.04 -26.84
C GLY A 52 -2.43 -3.82 -27.75
N GLY A 53 -1.50 -2.84 -27.76
CA GLY A 53 -1.63 -1.61 -28.54
C GLY A 53 -2.31 -0.46 -27.80
N GLY A 54 -2.59 -0.63 -26.51
CA GLY A 54 -3.08 0.42 -25.62
C GLY A 54 -1.96 1.27 -25.02
N ALA A 55 -2.33 2.20 -24.14
CA ALA A 55 -1.39 3.03 -23.39
C ALA A 55 -1.03 2.37 -22.05
N PHE A 56 0.22 2.53 -21.60
CA PHE A 56 0.66 2.04 -20.28
C PHE A 56 -0.12 2.69 -19.13
N ILE A 57 -0.44 3.97 -19.29
CA ILE A 57 -1.35 4.72 -18.43
C ILE A 57 -2.34 5.38 -19.36
N ASP A 58 -3.59 4.94 -19.31
CA ASP A 58 -4.67 5.60 -20.02
C ASP A 58 -5.16 6.83 -19.22
N VAL A 59 -5.25 7.96 -19.91
CA VAL A 59 -5.74 9.25 -19.40
C VAL A 59 -6.78 9.87 -20.34
N SER A 60 -7.26 9.09 -21.31
CA SER A 60 -8.17 9.54 -22.37
C SER A 60 -9.55 9.89 -21.85
N ASP A 61 -10.05 9.14 -20.87
CA ASP A 61 -11.39 9.29 -20.30
C ASP A 61 -11.33 9.72 -18.83
N PRO A 62 -11.80 10.94 -18.48
CA PRO A 62 -11.86 11.40 -17.10
C PRO A 62 -12.65 10.49 -16.13
N ALA A 63 -13.69 9.80 -16.61
CA ALA A 63 -14.47 8.89 -15.77
C ALA A 63 -13.67 7.64 -15.41
N VAL A 64 -12.97 7.05 -16.39
CA VAL A 64 -12.09 5.89 -16.18
C VAL A 64 -10.93 6.26 -15.25
N VAL A 65 -10.33 7.44 -15.45
CA VAL A 65 -9.26 7.97 -14.60
C VAL A 65 -9.72 8.13 -13.15
N PHE A 66 -10.96 8.59 -12.94
CA PHE A 66 -11.55 8.76 -11.62
C PHE A 66 -11.82 7.42 -10.93
N ASP A 67 -12.42 6.45 -11.62
CA ASP A 67 -12.70 5.12 -11.09
C ASP A 67 -11.40 4.39 -10.69
N ASP A 68 -10.38 4.47 -11.54
CA ASP A 68 -9.03 3.98 -11.24
C ASP A 68 -8.42 4.65 -10.00
N ALA A 69 -8.61 5.96 -9.86
CA ALA A 69 -8.09 6.68 -8.70
C ALA A 69 -8.81 6.25 -7.41
N MET A 70 -10.14 6.07 -7.47
CA MET A 70 -10.93 5.54 -6.36
C MET A 70 -10.46 4.14 -5.97
N LEU A 71 -10.25 3.25 -6.95
CA LEU A 71 -9.74 1.90 -6.70
C LEU A 71 -8.37 1.94 -6.02
N GLY A 72 -7.46 2.79 -6.49
CA GLY A 72 -6.15 3.00 -5.87
C GLY A 72 -6.25 3.43 -4.40
N MET A 73 -7.16 4.38 -4.09
CA MET A 73 -7.39 4.81 -2.71
C MET A 73 -7.97 3.70 -1.84
N VAL A 74 -8.91 2.90 -2.35
CA VAL A 74 -9.50 1.76 -1.62
C VAL A 74 -8.43 0.73 -1.27
N VAL A 75 -7.52 0.42 -2.20
CA VAL A 75 -6.42 -0.52 -1.96
C VAL A 75 -5.44 0.03 -0.92
N VAL A 76 -5.10 1.32 -0.98
CA VAL A 76 -4.27 1.96 0.06
C VAL A 76 -4.93 1.84 1.43
N LEU A 77 -6.20 2.22 1.54
CA LEU A 77 -6.95 2.16 2.80
C LEU A 77 -7.02 0.74 3.35
N THR A 78 -7.28 -0.25 2.48
CA THR A 78 -7.33 -1.67 2.87
C THR A 78 -5.97 -2.15 3.40
N GLY A 79 -4.87 -1.79 2.72
CA GLY A 79 -3.52 -2.09 3.19
C GLY A 79 -3.21 -1.49 4.56
N LEU A 80 -3.64 -0.25 4.81
CA LEU A 80 -3.52 0.39 6.13
C LEU A 80 -4.33 -0.33 7.19
N ILE A 81 -5.57 -0.73 6.89
CA ILE A 81 -6.44 -1.46 7.82
C ILE A 81 -5.79 -2.79 8.21
N VAL A 82 -5.31 -3.58 7.24
CA VAL A 82 -4.63 -4.86 7.49
C VAL A 82 -3.38 -4.66 8.35
N TRP A 83 -2.63 -3.59 8.10
CA TRP A 83 -1.47 -3.24 8.91
C TRP A 83 -1.84 -2.84 10.34
N VAL A 84 -2.88 -2.03 10.53
CA VAL A 84 -3.39 -1.67 11.87
C VAL A 84 -3.84 -2.92 12.64
N VAL A 85 -4.61 -3.81 12.01
CA VAL A 85 -5.01 -5.09 12.62
C VAL A 85 -3.78 -5.92 13.00
N THR A 86 -2.76 -5.96 12.15
CA THR A 86 -1.49 -6.66 12.45
C THR A 86 -0.75 -6.05 13.64
N LEU A 87 -0.80 -4.73 13.81
CA LEU A 87 -0.24 -4.05 14.99
C LEU A 87 -1.02 -4.37 16.26
N LEU A 88 -2.35 -4.36 16.20
CA LEU A 88 -3.23 -4.66 17.33
C LEU A 88 -3.04 -6.10 17.82
N ILE A 89 -2.98 -7.08 16.91
CA ILE A 89 -2.84 -8.50 17.27
C ILE A 89 -1.47 -8.76 17.90
N LYS A 90 -0.40 -8.20 17.32
CA LYS A 90 0.96 -8.53 17.74
C LYS A 90 1.46 -7.66 18.88
N ASP A 91 0.72 -6.62 19.24
CA ASP A 91 0.98 -5.63 20.31
C ASP A 91 2.48 -5.44 20.63
N PRO A 92 3.29 -4.98 19.66
CA PRO A 92 4.74 -4.93 19.80
C PRO A 92 5.20 -3.97 20.91
N LYS A 93 4.31 -3.11 21.41
CA LYS A 93 4.56 -2.17 22.50
C LYS A 93 3.92 -2.61 23.84
N HIS A 94 3.23 -3.75 23.88
CA HIS A 94 2.50 -4.23 25.06
C HIS A 94 1.51 -3.20 25.64
N VAL A 95 0.99 -2.29 24.80
CA VAL A 95 0.13 -1.18 25.26
C VAL A 95 -1.16 -1.72 25.86
N PHE A 96 -1.73 -2.76 25.26
CA PHE A 96 -2.94 -3.39 25.79
C PHE A 96 -2.66 -4.19 27.06
N LYS A 97 -1.47 -4.80 27.16
CA LYS A 97 -1.06 -5.51 28.37
C LYS A 97 -0.89 -4.58 29.57
N HIS A 98 -0.48 -3.32 29.36
CA HIS A 98 -0.42 -2.31 30.42
C HIS A 98 -1.78 -1.70 30.76
N LEU A 99 -2.70 -1.58 29.79
CA LEU A 99 -4.05 -1.05 30.00
C LEU A 99 -5.00 -2.02 30.70
N PHE A 100 -4.84 -3.33 30.50
CA PHE A 100 -5.67 -4.36 31.14
C PHE A 100 -5.02 -5.00 32.39
N ALA A 101 -3.78 -4.63 32.73
CA ALA A 101 -3.10 -5.06 33.96
C ALA A 101 -3.07 -3.96 35.05
N ALA A 102 -3.71 -2.81 34.80
CA ALA A 102 -3.97 -1.75 35.77
C ALA A 102 -5.43 -1.80 36.20
#